data_AF-A0A4V2NI71-F1
#
_entry.id   AF-A0A4V2NI71-F1
#
_cell.length_a   1.000
_cell.length_b   1.000
_cell.length_c   1.000
_cell.angle_alpha   90.00
_cell.angle_beta   90.00
_cell.angle_gamma   90.00
#
_symmetry.space_group_name_H-M   'P 1'
#
loop_
_entity.id
_entity.type
_entity.pdbx_description
1 polymer ?
#
loop_
_entity_poly.entity_id
_entity_poly.type
_entity_poly.pdbx_seq_one_letter_code
_entity_poly.pdbx_strand_id
1 'polypeptide(L)'
;MSNTTRYILIASVFIVLAIGFTVFLVLFLKARKLKKIILKDAIKLDALDEKNKAVFERKDIGEMIWELKDKINNPLDDISMEYFITTIIRNGFKTVWIENETEGYEIITLALKTKTKISTLKSSIIDLNKFKELLAEFNVPEDRVELIEKKNLKDKFDFVILSNRTKEYNTSFDNTWVNVDKNGMLIITDCRKLTRDQKDLIRYLKLIGIRFEHQKIHEGFIIAAK
;
A
#
# COMPACT_ATOMS: atom_id res chain seq x y z
N MET A 1 -30.00 -33.78 52.34
CA MET A 1 -30.75 -32.97 51.36
C MET A 1 -31.99 -33.75 50.95
N SER A 2 -33.17 -33.11 50.91
CA SER A 2 -34.37 -33.80 50.44
C SER A 2 -34.24 -34.10 48.94
N ASN A 3 -34.79 -35.22 48.48
CA ASN A 3 -34.79 -35.60 47.06
C ASN A 3 -35.39 -34.48 46.19
N THR A 4 -36.39 -33.77 46.70
CA THR A 4 -37.05 -32.61 46.07
C THR A 4 -36.06 -31.48 45.77
N THR A 5 -35.16 -31.16 46.70
CA THR A 5 -34.15 -30.11 46.51
C THR A 5 -33.15 -30.49 45.41
N ARG A 6 -32.81 -31.78 45.28
CA ARG A 6 -31.91 -32.29 44.25
C ARG A 6 -32.53 -32.24 42.86
N TYR A 7 -33.82 -32.55 42.72
CA TYR A 7 -34.54 -32.46 41.45
C TYR A 7 -34.70 -31.01 40.97
N ILE A 8 -34.97 -30.07 41.88
CA ILE A 8 -35.06 -28.64 41.54
C ILE A 8 -33.70 -28.11 41.03
N LEU A 9 -32.59 -28.54 41.65
CA LEU A 9 -31.25 -28.13 41.26
C LEU A 9 -30.85 -28.67 39.88
N ILE A 10 -31.25 -29.89 39.55
CA ILE A 10 -31.01 -30.48 38.23
C ILE A 10 -31.85 -29.76 37.18
N ALA A 11 -33.14 -29.50 37.47
CA ALA A 11 -34.04 -28.81 36.56
C ALA A 11 -33.55 -27.38 36.22
N SER A 12 -33.00 -26.64 37.19
CA SER A 12 -32.50 -25.28 36.95
C SER A 12 -31.28 -25.25 36.02
N VAL A 13 -30.39 -26.24 36.09
CA VAL A 13 -29.24 -26.37 35.18
C VAL A 13 -29.69 -26.55 33.72
N PHE A 14 -30.72 -27.37 33.48
CA PHE A 14 -31.26 -27.58 32.14
C PHE A 14 -31.92 -26.30 31.58
N ILE A 15 -32.61 -25.53 32.42
CA ILE A 15 -33.22 -24.26 32.00
C ILE A 15 -32.14 -23.25 31.58
N VAL A 16 -31.06 -23.13 32.36
CA VAL A 16 -29.95 -22.23 32.03
C VAL A 16 -29.24 -22.65 30.75
N LEU A 17 -29.03 -23.96 30.55
CA LEU A 17 -28.48 -24.49 29.29
C LEU A 17 -29.36 -24.19 28.08
N ALA A 18 -30.69 -24.34 28.22
CA ALA A 18 -31.63 -24.05 27.14
C ALA A 18 -31.63 -22.56 26.76
N ILE A 19 -31.60 -21.66 27.76
CA ILE A 19 -31.48 -20.22 27.53
C ILE A 19 -30.15 -19.88 26.84
N GLY A 20 -29.03 -20.41 27.34
CA GLY A 20 -27.70 -20.20 26.75
C GLY A 20 -27.62 -20.68 25.31
N PHE A 21 -28.18 -21.86 25.02
CA PHE A 21 -28.24 -22.40 23.66
C PHE A 21 -29.09 -21.53 22.74
N THR A 22 -30.22 -21.02 23.22
CA THR A 22 -31.11 -20.14 22.44
C THR A 22 -30.44 -18.82 22.08
N VAL A 23 -29.77 -18.18 23.05
CA VAL A 23 -29.02 -16.94 22.83
C VAL A 23 -27.88 -17.16 21.83
N PHE A 24 -27.14 -18.25 21.99
CA PHE A 24 -26.07 -18.63 21.06
C PHE A 24 -26.60 -18.80 19.63
N LEU A 25 -27.74 -19.49 19.46
CA LEU A 25 -28.32 -19.78 18.15
C LEU A 25 -28.78 -18.48 17.46
N VAL A 26 -29.38 -17.54 18.19
CA VAL A 26 -29.77 -16.22 17.67
C VAL A 26 -28.55 -15.40 17.23
N LEU A 27 -27.49 -15.35 18.04
CA LEU A 27 -26.25 -14.65 17.71
C LEU A 27 -25.57 -15.27 16.47
N PHE A 28 -25.51 -16.60 16.41
CA PHE A 28 -24.91 -17.33 15.29
C PHE A 28 -25.65 -17.06 13.97
N LEU A 29 -26.99 -17.06 13.99
CA LEU A 29 -27.81 -16.73 12.81
C LEU A 29 -27.63 -15.28 12.36
N LYS A 30 -27.61 -14.32 13.31
CA LYS A 30 -27.34 -12.91 12.99
C LYS A 30 -25.95 -12.70 12.41
N ALA A 31 -24.92 -13.33 12.98
CA ALA A 31 -23.55 -13.27 12.48
C ALA A 31 -23.45 -13.83 11.04
N ARG A 32 -24.12 -14.95 10.75
CA ARG A 32 -24.19 -15.49 9.38
C ARG A 32 -24.89 -14.55 8.40
N LYS A 33 -25.99 -13.91 8.80
CA LYS A 33 -26.68 -12.91 7.96
C LYS A 33 -25.79 -11.70 7.67
N LEU A 34 -25.14 -11.14 8.70
CA LEU A 34 -24.21 -10.01 8.56
C LEU A 34 -23.04 -10.36 7.64
N LYS A 35 -22.42 -11.53 7.81
CA LYS A 35 -21.33 -12.00 6.94
C LYS A 35 -21.78 -12.09 5.47
N LYS A 36 -23.00 -12.57 5.22
CA LYS A 36 -23.55 -12.68 3.86
C LYS A 36 -23.87 -11.32 3.23
N ILE A 37 -24.30 -10.34 4.01
CA ILE A 37 -24.54 -8.97 3.55
C ILE A 37 -23.20 -8.30 3.22
N ILE A 38 -22.23 -8.35 4.12
CA ILE A 38 -20.89 -7.78 3.91
C ILE A 38 -20.21 -8.40 2.67
N LEU A 39 -20.31 -9.72 2.49
CA LEU A 39 -19.79 -10.39 1.29
C LEU A 39 -20.50 -9.92 0.00
N LYS A 40 -21.82 -9.77 0.03
CA LYS A 40 -22.58 -9.29 -1.14
C LYS A 40 -22.24 -7.83 -1.47
N ASP A 41 -22.08 -6.99 -0.46
CA ASP A 41 -21.75 -5.58 -0.65
C ASP A 41 -20.30 -5.41 -1.13
N ALA A 42 -19.36 -6.22 -0.61
CA ALA A 42 -17.98 -6.27 -1.10
C ALA A 42 -17.92 -6.72 -2.58
N ILE A 43 -18.66 -7.78 -2.95
CA ILE A 43 -18.71 -8.27 -4.35
C ILE A 43 -19.33 -7.22 -5.29
N LYS A 44 -20.35 -6.49 -4.82
CA LYS A 44 -20.96 -5.40 -5.61
C LYS A 44 -20.04 -4.19 -5.77
N LEU A 45 -19.29 -3.84 -4.73
CA LEU A 45 -18.24 -2.81 -4.78
C LEU A 45 -17.15 -3.20 -5.79
N ASP A 46 -16.65 -4.43 -5.74
CA ASP A 46 -15.60 -4.90 -6.65
C ASP A 46 -16.05 -4.95 -8.12
N ALA A 47 -17.32 -5.25 -8.39
CA ALA A 47 -17.87 -5.36 -9.75
C ALA A 47 -18.28 -4.00 -10.38
N LEU A 48 -18.47 -2.95 -9.58
CA LEU A 48 -18.87 -1.61 -10.04
C LEU A 48 -17.69 -0.61 -10.09
N ASP A 49 -16.55 -0.93 -9.49
CA ASP A 49 -15.39 -0.05 -9.50
C ASP A 49 -14.64 -0.19 -10.84
N GLU A 50 -14.86 0.75 -11.76
CA GLU A 50 -14.12 0.85 -13.04
C GLU A 50 -12.60 0.76 -12.84
N LYS A 51 -12.11 1.17 -11.66
CA LYS A 51 -10.71 1.07 -11.25
C LYS A 51 -10.22 -0.37 -11.07
N ASN A 52 -11.01 -1.25 -10.46
CA ASN A 52 -10.66 -2.66 -10.33
C ASN A 52 -10.72 -3.35 -11.70
N LYS A 53 -11.69 -2.98 -12.55
CA LYS A 53 -11.80 -3.47 -13.92
C LYS A 53 -10.54 -3.15 -14.74
N ALA A 54 -10.01 -1.93 -14.62
CA ALA A 54 -8.76 -1.54 -15.28
C ALA A 54 -7.54 -2.39 -14.85
N VAL A 55 -7.49 -2.84 -13.58
CA VAL A 55 -6.44 -3.76 -13.10
C VAL A 55 -6.63 -5.16 -13.69
N PHE A 56 -7.85 -5.70 -13.65
CA PHE A 56 -8.14 -7.05 -14.16
C PHE A 56 -8.06 -7.17 -15.69
N GLU A 57 -8.26 -6.07 -16.42
CA GLU A 57 -8.19 -6.02 -17.88
C GLU A 57 -6.78 -5.76 -18.41
N ARG A 58 -5.79 -5.50 -17.54
CA ARG A 58 -4.39 -5.42 -17.97
C ARG A 58 -3.95 -6.75 -18.56
N LYS A 59 -3.52 -6.70 -19.81
CA LYS A 59 -2.94 -7.86 -20.50
C LYS A 59 -1.48 -8.10 -20.13
N ASP A 60 -0.82 -7.11 -19.56
CA ASP A 60 0.62 -7.05 -19.31
C ASP A 60 0.98 -7.22 -17.83
N ILE A 61 0.12 -7.88 -17.04
CA ILE A 61 0.38 -8.11 -15.61
C ILE A 61 1.61 -9.00 -15.46
N GLY A 62 2.60 -8.54 -14.69
CA GLY A 62 3.87 -9.25 -14.49
C GLY A 62 4.85 -9.14 -15.67
N GLU A 63 4.53 -8.38 -16.72
CA GLU A 63 5.47 -8.09 -17.82
C GLU A 63 6.27 -6.82 -17.51
N MET A 64 7.53 -7.01 -17.08
CA MET A 64 8.49 -5.93 -16.84
C MET A 64 9.27 -5.56 -18.11
N ILE A 65 9.89 -4.37 -18.08
CA ILE A 65 10.74 -3.88 -19.18
C ILE A 65 12.14 -4.49 -19.03
N TRP A 66 12.32 -5.73 -19.48
CA TRP A 66 13.56 -6.49 -19.33
C TRP A 66 14.78 -5.79 -19.95
N GLU A 67 14.60 -5.20 -21.13
CA GLU A 67 15.63 -4.44 -21.85
C GLU A 67 16.16 -3.25 -21.03
N LEU A 68 15.29 -2.61 -20.23
CA LEU A 68 15.69 -1.54 -19.32
C LEU A 68 16.40 -2.11 -18.10
N LYS A 69 15.90 -3.24 -17.57
CA LYS A 69 16.45 -3.92 -16.41
C LYS A 69 17.90 -4.36 -16.65
N ASP A 70 18.21 -4.84 -17.85
CA ASP A 70 19.57 -5.27 -18.26
C ASP A 70 20.58 -4.11 -18.34
N LYS A 71 20.10 -2.86 -18.44
CA LYS A 71 20.94 -1.66 -18.54
C LYS A 71 21.17 -0.96 -17.19
N ILE A 72 20.47 -1.39 -16.15
CA ILE A 72 20.48 -0.78 -14.83
C ILE A 72 21.11 -1.74 -13.84
N ASN A 73 22.01 -1.25 -12.99
CA ASN A 73 22.77 -2.14 -12.10
C ASN A 73 21.92 -2.66 -10.94
N ASN A 74 21.04 -1.81 -10.42
CA ASN A 74 20.24 -2.10 -9.22
C ASN A 74 18.76 -1.79 -9.47
N PRO A 75 18.09 -2.54 -10.37
CA PRO A 75 16.66 -2.36 -10.60
C PRO A 75 15.88 -2.87 -9.40
N LEU A 76 14.79 -2.19 -9.06
CA LEU A 76 13.83 -2.68 -8.08
C LEU A 76 13.29 -4.06 -8.50
N ASP A 77 12.98 -4.91 -7.52
CA ASP A 77 12.39 -6.22 -7.77
C ASP A 77 11.05 -6.14 -8.54
N ASP A 78 10.79 -7.17 -9.35
CA ASP A 78 9.62 -7.24 -10.23
C ASP A 78 8.30 -7.26 -9.44
N ILE A 79 8.29 -7.92 -8.27
CA ILE A 79 7.11 -7.99 -7.41
C ILE A 79 6.85 -6.63 -6.78
N SER A 80 7.91 -5.94 -6.32
CA SER A 80 7.81 -4.58 -5.78
C SER A 80 7.29 -3.60 -6.83
N MET A 81 7.81 -3.68 -8.06
CA MET A 81 7.36 -2.84 -9.17
C MET A 81 5.91 -3.11 -9.56
N GLU A 82 5.51 -4.38 -9.72
CA GLU A 82 4.12 -4.72 -10.04
C GLU A 82 3.17 -4.27 -8.94
N TYR A 83 3.60 -4.35 -7.68
CA TYR A 83 2.83 -3.82 -6.56
C TYR A 83 2.61 -2.31 -6.69
N PHE A 84 3.63 -1.53 -7.07
CA PHE A 84 3.49 -0.08 -7.30
C PHE A 84 2.55 0.22 -8.48
N ILE A 85 2.74 -0.46 -9.62
CA ILE A 85 1.90 -0.28 -10.81
C ILE A 85 0.44 -0.58 -10.47
N THR A 86 0.18 -1.73 -9.85
CA THR A 86 -1.17 -2.14 -9.46
C THR A 86 -1.77 -1.16 -8.46
N THR A 87 -1.00 -0.70 -7.48
CA THR A 87 -1.48 0.26 -6.48
C THR A 87 -1.86 1.59 -7.12
N ILE A 88 -1.04 2.12 -8.02
CA ILE A 88 -1.30 3.37 -8.74
C ILE A 88 -2.59 3.25 -9.57
N ILE A 89 -2.72 2.18 -10.35
CA ILE A 89 -3.87 1.99 -11.24
C ILE A 89 -5.15 1.76 -10.44
N ARG A 90 -5.10 0.88 -9.43
CA ARG A 90 -6.26 0.54 -8.61
C ARG A 90 -6.82 1.74 -7.85
N ASN A 91 -5.95 2.61 -7.36
CA ASN A 91 -6.40 3.80 -6.63
C ASN A 91 -6.69 4.99 -7.57
N GLY A 92 -6.24 4.92 -8.82
CA GLY A 92 -6.38 6.00 -9.80
C GLY A 92 -5.50 7.20 -9.46
N PHE A 93 -4.31 6.94 -8.91
CA PHE A 93 -3.33 7.97 -8.54
C PHE A 93 -2.77 8.66 -9.78
N LYS A 94 -2.75 9.99 -9.76
CA LYS A 94 -2.37 10.84 -10.90
C LYS A 94 -0.99 11.44 -10.74
N THR A 95 -0.49 11.51 -9.50
CA THR A 95 0.80 12.09 -9.15
C THR A 95 1.57 11.17 -8.22
N VAL A 96 2.81 10.85 -8.57
CA VAL A 96 3.71 10.00 -7.79
C VAL A 96 4.99 10.79 -7.49
N TRP A 97 5.43 10.74 -6.24
CA TRP A 97 6.74 11.25 -5.82
C TRP A 97 7.65 10.09 -5.45
N ILE A 98 8.89 10.11 -5.96
CA ILE A 98 9.91 9.12 -5.62
C ILE A 98 11.08 9.82 -4.95
N GLU A 99 11.30 9.47 -3.69
CA GLU A 99 12.44 9.93 -2.88
C GLU A 99 13.37 8.74 -2.61
N ASN A 100 14.10 8.38 -3.66
CA ASN A 100 15.14 7.37 -3.61
C ASN A 100 16.28 7.77 -4.55
N GLU A 101 17.51 7.46 -4.16
CA GLU A 101 18.62 7.47 -5.10
C GLU A 101 18.45 6.33 -6.10
N THR A 102 18.32 6.65 -7.39
CA THR A 102 17.96 5.68 -8.43
C THR A 102 18.72 5.93 -9.74
N GLU A 103 18.91 4.85 -10.51
CA GLU A 103 19.33 4.92 -11.92
C GLU A 103 18.15 5.18 -12.87
N GLY A 104 16.92 5.24 -12.35
CA GLY A 104 15.71 5.63 -13.07
C GLY A 104 14.77 4.49 -13.45
N TYR A 105 15.06 3.25 -13.05
CA TYR A 105 14.26 2.07 -13.40
C TYR A 105 12.79 2.23 -12.98
N GLU A 106 12.56 2.61 -11.73
CA GLU A 106 11.21 2.74 -11.20
C GLU A 106 10.47 3.89 -11.88
N ILE A 107 11.17 5.01 -12.13
CA ILE A 107 10.59 6.20 -12.76
C ILE A 107 10.12 5.88 -14.18
N ILE A 108 10.99 5.31 -15.01
CA ILE A 108 10.69 4.97 -16.40
C ILE A 108 9.59 3.92 -16.48
N THR A 109 9.71 2.86 -15.68
CA THR A 109 8.74 1.76 -15.69
C THR A 109 7.37 2.26 -15.26
N LEU A 110 7.27 3.06 -14.18
CA LEU A 110 6.01 3.64 -13.76
C LEU A 110 5.46 4.61 -14.81
N ALA A 111 6.29 5.47 -15.41
CA ALA A 111 5.84 6.42 -16.43
C ALA A 111 5.28 5.75 -17.69
N LEU A 112 5.81 4.58 -18.08
CA LEU A 112 5.36 3.81 -19.25
C LEU A 112 4.16 2.92 -18.95
N LYS A 113 4.18 2.24 -17.80
CA LYS A 113 3.14 1.27 -17.42
C LYS A 113 1.91 1.92 -16.78
N THR A 114 2.04 3.17 -16.31
CA THR A 114 0.95 3.92 -15.71
C THR A 114 0.64 5.20 -16.49
N LYS A 115 -0.57 5.73 -16.33
CA LYS A 115 -0.96 7.04 -16.88
C LYS A 115 -0.76 8.14 -15.85
N THR A 116 0.33 8.09 -15.10
CA THR A 116 0.59 8.94 -13.93
C THR A 116 1.81 9.83 -14.18
N LYS A 117 1.80 11.04 -13.61
CA LYS A 117 2.98 11.91 -13.59
C LYS A 117 3.89 11.48 -12.44
N ILE A 118 5.16 11.22 -12.75
CA ILE A 118 6.19 10.79 -11.82
C ILE A 118 7.17 11.96 -11.61
N SER A 119 7.30 12.41 -10.36
CA SER A 119 8.20 13.49 -9.98
C SER A 119 9.29 12.98 -9.05
N THR A 120 10.52 13.46 -9.21
CA THR A 120 11.64 13.18 -8.30
C THR A 120 12.61 14.35 -8.23
N LEU A 121 13.53 14.32 -7.27
CA LEU A 121 14.63 15.27 -7.22
C LEU A 121 15.66 14.94 -8.30
N LYS A 122 16.14 15.96 -9.00
CA LYS A 122 17.24 15.80 -9.96
C LYS A 122 18.51 15.26 -9.28
N SER A 123 18.75 15.64 -8.02
CA SER A 123 19.86 15.15 -7.22
C SER A 123 19.74 13.68 -6.81
N SER A 124 18.56 13.07 -6.95
CA SER A 124 18.32 11.66 -6.66
C SER A 124 18.66 10.75 -7.83
N ILE A 125 18.92 11.29 -9.02
CA ILE A 125 19.34 10.53 -10.19
C ILE A 125 20.86 10.37 -10.16
N ILE A 126 21.35 9.13 -10.13
CA ILE A 126 22.79 8.81 -10.04
C ILE A 126 23.55 9.34 -11.27
N ASP A 127 23.02 9.07 -12.47
CA ASP A 127 23.57 9.56 -13.74
C ASP A 127 22.45 10.19 -14.57
N LEU A 128 22.39 11.53 -14.53
CA LEU A 128 21.37 12.29 -15.21
C LEU A 128 21.45 12.17 -16.74
N ASN A 129 22.65 12.00 -17.31
CA ASN A 129 22.82 11.92 -18.75
C ASN A 129 22.33 10.56 -19.26
N LYS A 130 22.79 9.47 -18.63
CA LYS A 130 22.30 8.13 -18.92
C LYS A 130 20.78 8.03 -18.72
N PHE A 131 20.25 8.65 -17.67
CA PHE A 131 18.81 8.67 -17.43
C PHE A 131 18.02 9.34 -18.57
N LYS A 132 18.50 10.49 -19.08
CA LYS A 132 17.88 11.16 -20.23
C LYS A 132 17.97 10.35 -21.52
N GLU A 133 19.09 9.66 -21.75
CA GLU A 133 19.24 8.75 -22.88
C GLU A 133 18.22 7.61 -22.81
N LEU A 134 18.02 7.02 -21.62
CA LEU A 134 17.01 5.98 -21.41
C LEU A 134 15.58 6.51 -21.59
N LEU A 135 15.27 7.73 -21.14
CA LEU A 135 13.95 8.34 -21.39
C LEU A 135 13.66 8.45 -22.89
N ALA A 136 14.65 8.87 -23.68
CA ALA A 136 14.52 8.99 -25.13
C ALA A 136 14.44 7.62 -25.81
N GLU A 137 15.31 6.67 -25.43
CA GLU A 137 15.35 5.33 -26.01
C GLU A 137 14.02 4.58 -25.83
N PHE A 138 13.45 4.64 -24.62
CA PHE A 138 12.19 3.96 -24.29
C PHE A 138 10.95 4.81 -24.64
N ASN A 139 11.11 5.93 -25.34
CA ASN A 139 10.03 6.82 -25.77
C ASN A 139 9.09 7.24 -24.62
N VAL A 140 9.66 7.57 -23.46
CA VAL A 140 8.88 8.02 -22.31
C VAL A 140 8.29 9.40 -22.61
N PRO A 141 6.97 9.60 -22.48
CA PRO A 141 6.37 10.91 -22.75
C PRO A 141 6.90 11.98 -21.79
N GLU A 142 7.28 13.14 -22.32
CA GLU A 142 7.92 14.22 -21.54
C GLU A 142 7.03 14.77 -20.41
N ASP A 143 5.71 14.71 -20.57
CA ASP A 143 4.75 15.15 -19.55
C ASP A 143 4.59 14.16 -18.38
N ARG A 144 5.15 12.95 -18.51
CA ARG A 144 5.07 11.89 -17.49
C ARG A 144 6.18 11.96 -16.46
N VAL A 145 7.32 12.57 -16.76
CA VAL A 145 8.47 12.60 -15.86
C VAL A 145 8.88 14.03 -15.59
N GLU A 146 8.94 14.39 -14.31
CA GLU A 146 9.32 15.72 -13.86
C GLU A 146 10.50 15.64 -12.90
N LEU A 147 11.62 16.22 -13.30
CA LEU A 147 12.79 16.38 -12.46
C LEU A 147 12.76 17.76 -11.78
N ILE A 148 12.67 17.77 -10.46
CA ILE A 148 12.57 18.99 -9.66
C ILE A 148 13.92 19.24 -8.95
N GLU A 149 14.36 20.48 -8.87
CA GLU A 149 15.57 20.85 -8.13
C GLU A 149 15.33 20.80 -6.59
N LYS A 150 14.13 21.17 -6.15
CA LYS A 150 13.74 21.18 -4.74
C LYS A 150 12.24 20.97 -4.57
N LYS A 151 11.86 20.11 -3.61
CA LYS A 151 10.48 19.83 -3.23
C LYS A 151 9.85 21.04 -2.53
N ASN A 152 8.68 21.49 -2.98
CA ASN A 152 7.94 22.57 -2.32
C ASN A 152 6.89 22.00 -1.36
N LEU A 153 6.62 22.69 -0.24
CA LEU A 153 5.59 22.30 0.74
C LEU A 153 4.16 22.33 0.18
N LYS A 154 3.94 23.08 -0.91
CA LYS A 154 2.63 23.20 -1.57
C LYS A 154 2.31 22.01 -2.46
N ASP A 155 3.32 21.28 -2.92
CA ASP A 155 3.13 20.16 -3.83
C ASP A 155 2.40 19.03 -3.08
N LYS A 156 1.38 18.45 -3.72
CA LYS A 156 0.64 17.31 -3.19
C LYS A 156 0.76 16.14 -4.16
N PHE A 157 1.01 14.97 -3.61
CA PHE A 157 1.19 13.74 -4.35
C PHE A 157 0.20 12.68 -3.84
N ASP A 158 -0.42 11.96 -4.78
CA ASP A 158 -1.34 10.88 -4.44
C ASP A 158 -0.58 9.65 -3.93
N PHE A 159 0.64 9.44 -4.44
CA PHE A 159 1.48 8.31 -4.04
C PHE A 159 2.91 8.77 -3.80
N VAL A 160 3.50 8.33 -2.71
CA VAL A 160 4.88 8.67 -2.38
C VAL A 160 5.67 7.41 -2.05
N ILE A 161 6.83 7.24 -2.67
CA ILE A 161 7.77 6.15 -2.41
C ILE A 161 9.01 6.74 -1.73
N LEU A 162 9.29 6.28 -0.51
CA LEU A 162 10.50 6.58 0.26
C LEU A 162 11.38 5.33 0.37
N SER A 163 12.69 5.47 0.19
CA SER A 163 13.64 4.35 0.33
C SER A 163 14.74 4.59 1.37
N ASN A 164 15.34 3.49 1.82
CA ASN A 164 16.19 3.31 3.01
C ASN A 164 17.51 4.08 3.02
N ARG A 165 17.83 4.88 2.00
CA ARG A 165 19.02 5.75 2.06
C ARG A 165 18.78 7.01 2.91
N THR A 166 17.54 7.28 3.33
CA THR A 166 17.25 8.35 4.29
C THR A 166 17.65 7.93 5.70
N LYS A 167 18.76 8.48 6.21
CA LYS A 167 19.02 8.51 7.66
C LYS A 167 17.90 9.34 8.29
N GLU A 168 17.32 8.85 9.39
CA GLU A 168 16.17 9.46 10.08
C GLU A 168 14.81 9.32 9.37
N TYR A 169 14.24 8.12 9.47
CA TYR A 169 12.90 7.81 8.94
C TYR A 169 11.79 8.72 9.48
N ASN A 170 11.83 9.11 10.76
CA ASN A 170 10.79 9.97 11.35
C ASN A 170 10.80 11.35 10.69
N THR A 171 11.99 11.97 10.60
CA THR A 171 12.17 13.28 9.96
C THR A 171 11.76 13.23 8.49
N SER A 172 12.21 12.19 7.77
CA SER A 172 11.89 12.00 6.35
C SER A 172 10.40 11.76 6.12
N PHE A 173 9.77 11.00 7.02
CA PHE A 173 8.33 10.79 7.03
C PHE A 173 7.59 12.11 7.25
N ASP A 174 7.90 12.88 8.30
CA ASP A 174 7.21 14.14 8.58
C ASP A 174 7.34 15.15 7.44
N ASN A 175 8.56 15.32 6.91
CA ASN A 175 8.84 16.20 5.79
C ASN A 175 8.04 15.81 4.55
N THR A 176 7.82 14.52 4.33
CA THR A 176 7.10 14.01 3.16
C THR A 176 5.60 13.90 3.37
N TRP A 177 5.15 13.59 4.59
CA TRP A 177 3.76 13.34 4.93
C TRP A 177 2.89 14.59 4.74
N VAL A 178 3.48 15.77 4.90
CA VAL A 178 2.85 17.05 4.58
C VAL A 178 2.50 17.12 3.09
N ASN A 179 3.31 16.55 2.20
CA ASN A 179 3.10 16.52 0.75
C ASN A 179 2.20 15.36 0.28
N VAL A 180 1.80 14.44 1.15
CA VAL A 180 0.84 13.39 0.78
C VAL A 180 -0.56 14.00 0.75
N ASP A 181 -1.28 13.79 -0.36
CA ASP A 181 -2.66 14.25 -0.52
C ASP A 181 -3.61 13.54 0.47
N LYS A 182 -4.80 14.11 0.70
CA LYS A 182 -5.76 13.64 1.70
C LYS A 182 -6.19 12.18 1.50
N ASN A 183 -6.26 11.69 0.26
CA ASN A 183 -6.55 10.29 -0.06
C ASN A 183 -5.31 9.56 -0.59
N GLY A 184 -4.13 10.12 -0.30
CA GLY A 184 -2.87 9.62 -0.78
C GLY A 184 -2.27 8.54 0.10
N MET A 185 -1.21 7.94 -0.41
CA MET A 185 -0.49 6.86 0.25
C MET A 185 1.02 7.11 0.19
N LEU A 186 1.69 6.81 1.29
CA LEU A 186 3.14 6.81 1.41
C LEU A 186 3.61 5.38 1.66
N ILE A 187 4.57 4.93 0.86
CA ILE A 187 5.24 3.65 1.03
C ILE A 187 6.70 3.87 1.36
N ILE A 188 7.18 3.11 2.33
CA ILE A 188 8.58 2.99 2.67
C ILE A 188 9.05 1.59 2.27
N THR A 189 10.08 1.51 1.42
CA THR A 189 10.63 0.26 0.89
C THR A 189 11.66 -0.37 1.84
N ASP A 190 12.16 -1.56 1.50
CA ASP A 190 13.23 -2.27 2.22
C ASP A 190 12.92 -2.52 3.70
N CYS A 191 11.67 -2.82 3.99
CA CYS A 191 11.16 -3.03 5.35
C CYS A 191 10.97 -4.52 5.70
N ARG A 192 11.49 -5.48 4.93
CA ARG A 192 11.31 -6.93 5.17
C ARG A 192 11.72 -7.33 6.58
N LYS A 193 12.90 -6.86 7.00
CA LYS A 193 13.40 -6.96 8.37
C LYS A 193 13.54 -5.55 8.91
N LEU A 194 12.71 -5.22 9.90
CA LEU A 194 12.70 -3.88 10.47
C LEU A 194 14.02 -3.57 11.18
N THR A 195 14.69 -2.52 10.73
CA THR A 195 15.83 -1.89 11.42
C THR A 195 15.35 -1.23 12.72
N ARG A 196 16.30 -0.75 13.54
CA ARG A 196 15.95 0.01 14.75
C ARG A 196 15.12 1.25 14.40
N ASP A 197 15.57 2.02 13.41
CA ASP A 197 14.93 3.26 13.01
C ASP A 197 13.53 3.02 12.43
N GLN A 198 13.33 1.95 11.64
CA GLN A 198 12.01 1.56 11.13
C GLN A 198 11.06 1.11 12.26
N LYS A 199 11.57 0.45 13.31
CA LYS A 199 10.76 0.12 14.51
C LYS A 199 10.37 1.38 15.28
N ASP A 200 11.28 2.34 15.37
CA ASP A 200 11.03 3.62 16.03
C ASP A 200 10.03 4.47 15.22
N LEU A 201 10.08 4.42 13.89
CA LEU A 201 9.04 4.96 13.02
C LEU A 201 7.68 4.31 13.29
N ILE A 202 7.60 2.98 13.35
CA ILE A 202 6.33 2.29 13.64
C ILE A 202 5.75 2.73 14.99
N ARG A 203 6.59 2.91 16.00
CA ARG A 203 6.15 3.45 17.31
C ARG A 203 5.67 4.89 17.17
N TYR A 204 6.42 5.72 16.45
CA TYR A 204 6.06 7.10 16.17
C TYR A 204 4.70 7.21 15.47
N LEU A 205 4.47 6.46 14.38
CA LEU A 205 3.19 6.41 13.66
C LEU A 205 2.00 6.05 14.56
N LYS A 206 2.19 5.09 15.48
CA LYS A 206 1.17 4.73 16.48
C LYS A 206 0.86 5.89 17.43
N LEU A 207 1.89 6.63 17.87
CA LEU A 207 1.73 7.76 18.79
C LEU A 207 0.95 8.91 18.14
N ILE A 208 1.22 9.21 16.86
CA ILE A 208 0.53 10.27 16.12
C ILE A 208 -0.81 9.81 15.50
N GLY A 209 -1.21 8.55 15.71
CA GLY A 209 -2.50 8.02 15.27
C GLY A 209 -2.61 7.74 13.77
N ILE A 210 -1.49 7.63 13.05
CA ILE A 210 -1.49 7.31 11.63
C ILE A 210 -1.77 5.81 11.43
N ARG A 211 -2.70 5.51 10.53
CA ARG A 211 -2.97 4.13 10.11
C ARG A 211 -1.86 3.66 9.19
N PHE A 212 -1.26 2.53 9.53
CA PHE A 212 -0.22 1.94 8.72
C PHE A 212 -0.34 0.42 8.69
N GLU A 213 0.25 -0.18 7.66
CA GLU A 213 0.39 -1.62 7.50
C GLU A 213 1.85 -1.97 7.23
N HIS A 214 2.37 -3.01 7.89
CA HIS A 214 3.69 -3.57 7.59
C HIS A 214 3.51 -4.86 6.81
N GLN A 215 3.77 -4.81 5.50
CA GLN A 215 3.73 -5.97 4.62
C GLN A 215 5.14 -6.55 4.48
N LYS A 216 5.28 -7.86 4.67
CA LYS A 216 6.58 -8.56 4.60
C LYS A 216 6.79 -9.28 3.26
N ILE A 217 6.12 -8.81 2.22
CA ILE A 217 6.22 -9.39 0.87
C ILE A 217 7.52 -8.89 0.24
N HIS A 218 8.35 -9.82 -0.23
CA HIS A 218 9.65 -9.58 -0.87
C HIS A 218 10.57 -8.62 -0.08
N GLU A 219 10.78 -7.39 -0.55
CA GLU A 219 11.59 -6.34 0.09
C GLU A 219 10.93 -5.76 1.34
N GLY A 220 9.62 -5.97 1.49
CA GLY A 220 8.79 -5.51 2.59
C GLY A 220 8.52 -4.01 2.56
N PHE A 221 7.31 -3.63 2.98
CA PHE A 221 6.82 -2.27 2.90
C PHE A 221 6.19 -1.84 4.21
N ILE A 222 6.46 -0.60 4.62
CA ILE A 222 5.58 0.12 5.56
C ILE A 222 4.71 1.05 4.73
N ILE A 223 3.40 0.86 4.82
CA ILE A 223 2.41 1.60 4.04
C ILE A 223 1.64 2.49 5.01
N ALA A 224 1.60 3.79 4.77
CA ALA A 224 0.79 4.74 5.51
C ALA A 224 -0.23 5.38 4.55
N ALA A 225 -1.50 5.37 4.93
CA ALA A 225 -2.58 5.97 4.15
C ALA A 225 -3.17 7.16 4.92
N LYS A 226 -3.52 8.22 4.18
CA LYS A 226 -4.05 9.47 4.76
C LYS A 226 -5.57 9.52 4.70
#